data_AF-J2P4Q2-F1
#
_entry.id   AF-J2P4Q2-F1
#
_cell.length_a   1.000
_cell.length_b   1.000
_cell.length_c   1.000
_cell.angle_alpha   90.00
_cell.angle_beta   90.00
_cell.angle_gamma   90.00
#
_symmetry.space_group_name_H-M   'P 1'
#
loop_
_entity.id
_entity.type
_entity.pdbx_description
1 polymer ?
#
loop_
_entity_poly.entity_id
_entity_poly.type
_entity_poly.pdbx_seq_one_letter_code
_entity_poly.pdbx_strand_id
1 'polypeptide(L)'
;MSLEHQSNAFTANLYVNGKPLVLNQQRLKLRLRDPRITKRERLDVEVALASNDSASILTLADHEDDKPLLFKFVPEAGAYKIVAVLRGAYGGSCLKVNPGSHHLYVGNGPESFEFSMRKHGVERVGFTDLEVGPAYVQLVSEVSGRPLYLADEKGKVHFKSADPNRTKHDAFNNDPANFVIRIVDKPVELMR
;
A
#
# COMPACT_ATOMS: atom_id res chain seq x y z
N MET A 1 -0.24 -11.35 25.81
CA MET A 1 -0.19 -10.46 24.63
C MET A 1 -1.14 -9.32 24.94
N SER A 2 -0.60 -8.18 25.39
CA SER A 2 -1.35 -7.13 26.11
C SER A 2 -2.35 -6.40 25.20
N LEU A 3 -3.58 -6.20 25.69
CA LEU A 3 -4.66 -5.44 25.05
C LEU A 3 -4.30 -3.97 24.77
N GLU A 4 -3.22 -3.46 25.35
CA GLU A 4 -2.81 -2.06 25.25
C GLU A 4 -2.26 -1.66 23.87
N HIS A 5 -1.74 -2.59 23.07
CA HIS A 5 -1.17 -2.24 21.74
C HIS A 5 -2.22 -2.02 20.64
N GLN A 6 -3.49 -2.36 20.87
CA GLN A 6 -4.56 -2.10 19.90
C GLN A 6 -5.19 -0.71 20.04
N SER A 7 -4.90 0.03 21.11
CA SER A 7 -5.61 1.28 21.44
C SER A 7 -5.46 2.39 20.40
N ASN A 8 -4.43 2.31 19.54
CA ASN A 8 -4.12 3.33 18.53
C ASN A 8 -4.21 2.79 17.10
N ALA A 9 -4.84 1.62 16.89
CA ALA A 9 -5.05 1.12 15.53
C ALA A 9 -6.09 1.98 14.80
N PHE A 10 -5.80 2.36 13.55
CA PHE A 10 -6.69 3.21 12.76
C PHE A 10 -6.84 2.68 11.33
N THR A 11 -7.87 3.12 10.63
CA THR A 11 -8.07 2.79 9.22
C THR A 11 -7.90 4.03 8.37
N ALA A 12 -7.16 3.90 7.27
CA ALA A 12 -6.90 5.00 6.35
C ALA A 12 -6.90 4.54 4.89
N ASN A 13 -7.08 5.52 4.00
CA ASN A 13 -6.75 5.38 2.60
C ASN A 13 -5.38 6.01 2.33
N LEU A 14 -4.71 5.50 1.30
CA LEU A 14 -3.46 6.05 0.80
C LEU A 14 -3.67 6.53 -0.64
N TYR A 15 -3.03 7.63 -0.99
CA TYR A 15 -3.05 8.21 -2.33
C TYR A 15 -1.64 8.62 -2.75
N VAL A 16 -1.35 8.60 -4.04
CA VAL A 16 -0.14 9.19 -4.62
C VAL A 16 -0.56 9.92 -5.89
N ASN A 17 -0.09 11.17 -6.04
CA ASN A 17 -0.41 12.02 -7.19
C ASN A 17 -1.92 12.13 -7.47
N GLY A 18 -2.72 12.29 -6.40
CA GLY A 18 -4.19 12.38 -6.48
C GLY A 18 -4.91 11.04 -6.69
N LYS A 19 -4.20 9.98 -7.08
CA LYS A 19 -4.80 8.67 -7.35
C LYS A 19 -4.79 7.77 -6.12
N PRO A 20 -5.90 7.05 -5.85
CA PRO A 20 -5.96 6.14 -4.74
C PRO A 20 -5.11 4.89 -4.97
N LEU A 21 -4.53 4.39 -3.88
CA LEU A 21 -3.92 3.07 -3.85
C LEU A 21 -5.02 2.01 -3.89
N VAL A 22 -4.81 1.01 -4.75
CA VAL A 22 -5.71 -0.13 -4.91
C VAL A 22 -4.92 -1.42 -5.04
N LEU A 23 -5.59 -2.54 -4.78
CA LEU A 23 -5.06 -3.84 -5.17
C LEU A 23 -5.17 -3.99 -6.69
N ASN A 24 -4.17 -4.58 -7.35
CA ASN A 24 -4.22 -4.81 -8.79
C ASN A 24 -5.45 -5.65 -9.19
N GLN A 25 -5.88 -6.59 -8.33
CA GLN A 25 -7.14 -7.30 -8.52
C GLN A 25 -8.36 -6.36 -8.69
N GLN A 26 -8.45 -5.28 -7.93
CA GLN A 26 -9.56 -4.31 -8.03
C GLN A 26 -9.52 -3.61 -9.39
N ARG A 27 -8.35 -3.11 -9.79
CA ARG A 27 -8.13 -2.45 -11.08
C ARG A 27 -8.47 -3.37 -12.26
N LEU A 28 -7.98 -4.61 -12.24
CA LEU A 28 -8.24 -5.60 -13.29
C LEU A 28 -9.74 -5.97 -13.39
N LYS A 29 -10.44 -6.10 -12.25
CA LYS A 29 -11.89 -6.32 -12.25
C LYS A 29 -12.68 -5.15 -12.83
N LEU A 30 -12.21 -3.91 -12.62
CA LEU A 30 -12.79 -2.72 -13.26
C LEU A 30 -12.51 -2.72 -14.76
N ARG A 31 -11.28 -3.04 -15.17
CA ARG A 31 -10.90 -3.15 -16.59
C ARG A 31 -11.78 -4.12 -17.37
N LEU A 32 -12.16 -5.26 -16.78
CA LEU A 32 -13.08 -6.22 -17.41
C LEU A 32 -14.49 -5.67 -17.67
N ARG A 33 -14.89 -4.59 -16.98
CA ARG A 33 -16.18 -3.92 -17.16
C ARG A 33 -16.15 -2.85 -18.25
N ASP A 34 -14.97 -2.49 -18.78
CA ASP A 34 -14.87 -1.53 -19.87
C ASP A 34 -15.52 -2.09 -21.15
N PRO A 35 -16.56 -1.44 -21.70
CA PRO A 35 -17.20 -1.88 -22.94
C PRO A 35 -16.26 -1.85 -24.16
N ARG A 36 -15.16 -1.10 -24.10
CA ARG A 36 -14.17 -0.95 -25.18
C ARG A 36 -13.02 -1.96 -25.09
N ILE A 37 -13.00 -2.84 -24.09
CA ILE A 37 -11.96 -3.85 -23.95
C ILE A 37 -11.99 -4.83 -25.13
N THR A 38 -10.83 -5.02 -25.78
CA THR A 38 -10.71 -5.99 -26.85
C THR A 38 -10.71 -7.43 -26.30
N LYS A 39 -11.03 -8.41 -27.14
CA LYS A 39 -10.99 -9.83 -26.74
C LYS A 39 -9.59 -10.26 -26.26
N ARG A 40 -8.54 -9.76 -26.89
CA ARG A 40 -7.15 -10.02 -26.48
C ARG A 40 -6.87 -9.47 -25.09
N GLU A 41 -7.16 -8.19 -24.86
CA GLU A 41 -6.94 -7.57 -23.55
C GLU A 41 -7.75 -8.24 -22.45
N ARG A 42 -8.99 -8.66 -22.75
CA ARG A 42 -9.81 -9.42 -21.80
C ARG A 42 -9.12 -10.71 -21.36
N LEU A 43 -8.59 -11.49 -22.30
CA LEU A 43 -7.85 -12.72 -21.98
C LEU A 43 -6.58 -12.42 -21.16
N ASP A 44 -5.83 -11.37 -21.52
CA ASP A 44 -4.64 -10.95 -20.77
C ASP A 44 -5.00 -10.56 -19.31
N VAL A 45 -6.14 -9.89 -19.11
CA VAL A 45 -6.65 -9.52 -17.79
C VAL A 45 -7.12 -10.74 -16.99
N GLU A 46 -7.82 -11.69 -17.63
CA GLU A 46 -8.25 -12.95 -17.00
C GLU A 46 -7.05 -13.78 -16.52
N VAL A 47 -6.00 -13.89 -17.36
CA VAL A 47 -4.74 -14.54 -16.97
C VAL A 47 -4.10 -13.85 -15.77
N ALA A 48 -4.04 -12.51 -15.79
CA ALA A 48 -3.46 -11.73 -14.69
C ALA A 48 -4.27 -11.88 -13.39
N LEU A 49 -5.59 -11.99 -13.47
CA LEU A 49 -6.46 -12.23 -12.30
C LEU A 49 -6.32 -13.63 -11.72
N ALA A 50 -6.00 -14.63 -12.54
CA ALA A 50 -5.74 -15.99 -12.08
C ALA A 50 -4.37 -16.14 -11.38
N SER A 51 -3.43 -15.24 -11.65
CA SER A 51 -2.12 -15.20 -11.00
C SER A 51 -2.18 -14.43 -9.68
N ASN A 52 -1.99 -15.12 -8.54
CA ASN A 52 -1.89 -14.46 -7.24
C ASN A 52 -0.76 -13.43 -7.19
N ASP A 53 0.38 -13.71 -7.81
CA ASP A 53 1.53 -12.80 -7.85
C ASP A 53 1.18 -11.49 -8.58
N SER A 54 0.34 -11.56 -9.61
CA SER A 54 -0.11 -10.36 -10.33
C SER A 54 -1.24 -9.66 -9.59
N ALA A 55 -2.26 -10.41 -9.15
CA ALA A 55 -3.47 -9.87 -8.56
C ALA A 55 -3.24 -9.25 -7.18
N SER A 56 -2.27 -9.74 -6.41
CA SER A 56 -1.98 -9.29 -5.05
C SER A 56 -1.12 -8.03 -4.94
N ILE A 57 -0.53 -7.56 -6.04
CA ILE A 57 0.36 -6.39 -6.03
C ILE A 57 -0.42 -5.11 -5.75
N LEU A 58 0.18 -4.23 -4.96
CA LEU A 58 -0.33 -2.88 -4.74
C LEU A 58 0.01 -1.95 -5.92
N THR A 59 -0.96 -1.16 -6.35
CA THR A 59 -0.85 -0.28 -7.51
C THR A 59 -1.68 0.99 -7.32
N LEU A 60 -1.62 1.90 -8.29
CA LEU A 60 -2.54 3.02 -8.39
C LEU A 60 -3.78 2.63 -9.18
N ALA A 61 -4.89 3.24 -8.81
CA ALA A 61 -6.11 3.22 -9.59
C ALA A 61 -5.90 3.85 -10.98
N ASP A 62 -6.80 3.52 -11.91
CA ASP A 62 -6.75 4.11 -13.25
C ASP A 62 -7.24 5.56 -13.19
N HIS A 63 -8.24 5.84 -12.35
CA HIS A 63 -8.87 7.15 -12.17
C HIS A 63 -8.79 7.66 -10.73
N GLU A 64 -8.95 8.98 -10.56
CA GLU A 64 -8.90 9.65 -9.24
C GLU A 64 -10.14 9.36 -8.37
N ASP A 65 -11.27 9.04 -9.00
CA ASP A 65 -12.56 8.74 -8.37
C ASP A 65 -12.78 7.23 -8.12
N ASP A 66 -11.85 6.38 -8.53
CA ASP A 66 -11.88 4.95 -8.24
C ASP A 66 -11.89 4.70 -6.72
N LYS A 67 -12.61 3.66 -6.29
CA LYS A 67 -12.76 3.37 -4.86
C LYS A 67 -11.41 2.97 -4.23
N PRO A 68 -10.90 3.73 -3.23
CA PRO A 68 -9.62 3.43 -2.60
C PRO A 68 -9.66 2.13 -1.80
N LEU A 69 -8.51 1.46 -1.71
CA LEU A 69 -8.32 0.38 -0.76
C LEU A 69 -8.24 0.95 0.66
N LEU A 70 -8.92 0.29 1.60
CA LEU A 70 -8.84 0.59 3.03
C LEU A 70 -7.71 -0.22 3.64
N PHE A 71 -6.88 0.44 4.44
CA PHE A 71 -5.80 -0.18 5.18
C PHE A 71 -6.00 0.05 6.67
N LYS A 72 -5.93 -1.02 7.46
CA LYS A 72 -5.86 -0.95 8.92
C LYS A 72 -4.39 -0.94 9.33
N PHE A 73 -3.99 0.11 10.02
CA PHE A 73 -2.66 0.28 10.59
C PHE A 73 -2.71 -0.18 12.04
N VAL A 74 -2.04 -1.29 12.35
CA VAL A 74 -1.94 -1.83 13.71
C VAL A 74 -0.54 -1.51 14.23
N PRO A 75 -0.42 -0.59 15.22
CA PRO A 75 0.87 -0.17 15.73
C PRO A 75 1.53 -1.26 16.59
N GLU A 76 2.84 -1.41 16.44
CA GLU A 76 3.68 -2.22 17.33
C GLU A 76 5.12 -1.70 17.32
N ALA A 77 5.70 -1.45 18.50
CA ALA A 77 7.10 -1.04 18.67
C ALA A 77 7.56 0.15 17.79
N GLY A 78 6.66 1.10 17.48
CA GLY A 78 6.98 2.27 16.64
C GLY A 78 6.91 2.03 15.13
N ALA A 79 6.44 0.85 14.72
CA ALA A 79 6.11 0.49 13.35
C ALA A 79 4.63 0.07 13.26
N TYR A 80 4.20 -0.32 12.06
CA TYR A 80 2.85 -0.74 11.76
C TYR A 80 2.85 -2.06 10.99
N LYS A 81 1.97 -2.95 11.42
CA LYS A 81 1.43 -3.98 10.57
C LYS A 81 0.26 -3.38 9.80
N ILE A 82 0.38 -3.36 8.48
CA ILE A 82 -0.62 -2.77 7.58
C ILE A 82 -1.46 -3.90 6.99
N VAL A 83 -2.77 -3.88 7.25
CA VAL A 83 -3.71 -4.94 6.87
C VAL A 83 -4.70 -4.41 5.83
N ALA A 84 -4.89 -5.14 4.74
CA ALA A 84 -5.88 -4.80 3.73
C ALA A 84 -7.30 -5.12 4.24
N VAL A 85 -8.17 -4.12 4.26
CA VAL A 85 -9.59 -4.25 4.63
C VAL A 85 -10.41 -4.40 3.35
N LEU A 86 -10.46 -5.63 2.84
CA LEU A 86 -11.18 -5.99 1.62
C LEU A 86 -12.08 -7.21 1.87
N ARG A 87 -13.15 -7.36 1.09
CA ARG A 87 -13.90 -8.62 1.03
C ARG A 87 -13.27 -9.56 0.00
N GLY A 88 -13.15 -10.84 0.32
CA GLY A 88 -12.63 -11.88 -0.58
C GLY A 88 -11.22 -12.35 -0.20
N ALA A 89 -10.48 -12.87 -1.18
CA ALA A 89 -9.24 -13.62 -0.98
C ALA A 89 -8.11 -12.89 -0.23
N TYR A 90 -8.15 -11.55 -0.21
CA TYR A 90 -7.13 -10.69 0.42
C TYR A 90 -7.65 -9.96 1.67
N GLY A 91 -8.86 -10.29 2.13
CA GLY A 91 -9.42 -9.68 3.33
C GLY A 91 -8.68 -10.11 4.58
N GLY A 92 -8.13 -9.14 5.33
CA GLY A 92 -7.33 -9.43 6.54
C GLY A 92 -5.89 -9.83 6.24
N SER A 93 -5.48 -9.88 4.97
CA SER A 93 -4.11 -10.12 4.57
C SER A 93 -3.22 -8.89 4.83
N CYS A 94 -1.93 -9.13 5.03
CA CYS A 94 -0.98 -8.08 5.39
C CYS A 94 -0.26 -7.55 4.15
N LEU A 95 0.07 -6.26 4.16
CA LEU A 95 1.01 -5.67 3.22
C LEU A 95 2.40 -6.25 3.48
N LYS A 96 3.07 -6.68 2.41
CA LYS A 96 4.39 -7.31 2.44
C LYS A 96 5.26 -6.86 1.27
N VAL A 97 6.56 -7.06 1.41
CA VAL A 97 7.54 -6.90 0.32
C VAL A 97 7.93 -8.24 -0.26
N ASN A 98 7.85 -8.40 -1.59
CA ASN A 98 8.35 -9.60 -2.25
C ASN A 98 9.90 -9.57 -2.25
N PRO A 99 10.60 -10.59 -1.72
CA PRO A 99 12.06 -10.55 -1.57
C PRO A 99 12.82 -10.56 -2.91
N GLY A 100 12.21 -11.08 -3.99
CA GLY A 100 12.85 -11.13 -5.31
C GLY A 100 12.56 -9.90 -6.16
N SER A 101 11.29 -9.51 -6.29
CA SER A 101 10.88 -8.38 -7.14
C SER A 101 10.88 -7.03 -6.42
N HIS A 102 11.00 -7.03 -5.09
CA HIS A 102 10.79 -5.88 -4.21
C HIS A 102 9.39 -5.28 -4.28
N HIS A 103 8.45 -5.88 -5.02
CA HIS A 103 7.07 -5.37 -5.14
C HIS A 103 6.34 -5.44 -3.81
N LEU A 104 5.59 -4.38 -3.51
CA LEU A 104 4.57 -4.43 -2.48
C LEU A 104 3.41 -5.28 -2.95
N TYR A 105 2.98 -6.20 -2.10
CA TYR A 105 1.84 -7.06 -2.34
C TYR A 105 1.09 -7.34 -1.05
N VAL A 106 -0.14 -7.82 -1.18
CA VAL A 106 -0.97 -8.25 -0.06
C VAL A 106 -0.92 -9.77 0.03
N GLY A 107 -0.39 -10.30 1.13
CA GLY A 107 -0.14 -11.72 1.31
C GLY A 107 -0.65 -12.28 2.64
N ASN A 108 -0.93 -13.58 2.63
CA ASN A 108 -1.22 -14.36 3.84
C ASN A 108 0.10 -14.82 4.51
N GLY A 109 0.01 -15.41 5.70
CA GLY A 109 1.16 -15.93 6.46
C GLY A 109 1.59 -15.02 7.61
N PRO A 110 2.54 -15.47 8.45
CA PRO A 110 2.84 -14.88 9.75
C PRO A 110 3.18 -13.39 9.66
N GLU A 111 2.84 -12.70 10.73
CA GLU A 111 2.78 -11.25 10.85
C GLU A 111 4.17 -10.67 11.08
N SER A 112 4.74 -10.04 10.07
CA SER A 112 5.92 -9.18 10.22
C SER A 112 5.48 -7.72 10.20
N PHE A 113 5.91 -6.96 11.20
CA PHE A 113 5.84 -5.50 11.21
C PHE A 113 6.86 -4.98 10.21
N GLU A 114 6.39 -4.68 9.01
CA GLU A 114 7.28 -4.35 7.90
C GLU A 114 7.40 -2.85 7.65
N PHE A 115 6.58 -1.98 8.26
CA PHE A 115 6.52 -0.58 7.85
C PHE A 115 6.44 0.41 9.01
N SER A 116 7.34 1.40 9.05
CA SER A 116 7.10 2.66 9.76
C SER A 116 6.66 3.76 8.79
N MET A 117 6.27 4.90 9.36
CA MET A 117 5.92 6.10 8.61
C MET A 117 6.80 7.26 9.06
N ARG A 118 7.21 8.11 8.12
CA ARG A 118 7.88 9.39 8.39
C ARG A 118 7.17 10.53 7.67
N LYS A 119 7.23 11.74 8.24
CA LYS A 119 6.79 12.99 7.59
C LYS A 119 7.82 14.09 7.88
N HIS A 120 7.63 15.27 7.28
CA HIS A 120 8.54 16.40 7.51
C HIS A 120 8.69 16.70 9.02
N GLY A 121 9.93 16.68 9.51
CA GLY A 121 10.27 16.93 10.92
C GLY A 121 9.96 15.79 11.90
N VAL A 122 9.44 14.64 11.44
CA VAL A 122 9.07 13.50 12.30
C VAL A 122 9.50 12.17 11.65
N GLU A 123 10.52 11.54 12.22
CA GLU A 123 11.09 10.27 11.71
C GLU A 123 10.20 9.05 11.95
N ARG A 124 9.38 9.06 13.01
CA ARG A 124 8.42 7.98 13.32
C ARG A 124 7.07 8.56 13.68
N VAL A 125 6.16 8.47 12.72
CA VAL A 125 4.81 9.04 12.76
C VAL A 125 3.86 8.11 13.51
N GLY A 126 3.24 8.63 14.56
CA GLY A 126 2.15 8.02 15.31
C GLY A 126 0.76 8.37 14.74
N PHE A 127 -0.30 7.83 15.35
CA PHE A 127 -1.67 8.24 15.03
C PHE A 127 -1.94 9.73 15.35
N THR A 128 -1.46 10.22 16.49
CA THR A 128 -1.64 11.63 16.94
C THR A 128 -1.01 12.64 15.98
N ASP A 129 0.01 12.24 15.23
CA ASP A 129 0.63 13.06 14.19
C ASP A 129 -0.25 13.24 12.94
N LEU A 130 -1.29 12.42 12.79
CA LEU A 130 -2.11 12.28 11.58
C LEU A 130 -3.59 12.63 11.82
N GLU A 131 -4.03 12.76 13.06
CA GLU A 131 -5.45 12.91 13.39
C GLU A 131 -6.08 14.25 12.97
N VAL A 132 -5.24 15.24 12.65
CA VAL A 132 -5.65 16.61 12.27
C VAL A 132 -6.22 16.65 10.84
N GLY A 133 -5.89 15.68 9.99
CA GLY A 133 -6.39 15.61 8.61
C GLY A 133 -5.45 14.87 7.66
N PRO A 134 -5.70 14.95 6.34
CA PRO A 134 -4.81 14.35 5.34
C PRO A 134 -3.38 14.88 5.47
N ALA A 135 -2.40 13.98 5.40
CA ALA A 135 -0.99 14.33 5.57
C ALA A 135 -0.10 13.59 4.57
N TYR A 136 1.00 14.23 4.18
CA TYR A 136 2.05 13.56 3.40
C TYR A 136 2.92 12.72 4.33
N VAL A 137 3.10 11.45 3.97
CA VAL A 137 3.95 10.48 4.67
C VAL A 137 4.75 9.66 3.67
N GLN A 138 5.89 9.16 4.12
CA GLN A 138 6.62 8.10 3.43
C GLN A 138 6.51 6.82 4.25
N LEU A 139 6.15 5.73 3.58
CA LEU A 139 6.23 4.39 4.19
C LEU A 139 7.67 3.91 4.09
N VAL A 140 8.23 3.44 5.20
CA VAL A 140 9.61 2.94 5.30
C VAL A 140 9.56 1.47 5.64
N SER A 141 10.21 0.65 4.83
CA SER A 141 10.31 -0.78 5.14
C SER A 141 11.29 -0.99 6.29
N GLU A 142 10.86 -1.58 7.39
CA GLU A 142 11.71 -1.91 8.54
C GLU A 142 12.76 -2.97 8.18
N VAL A 143 12.51 -3.78 7.16
CA VAL A 143 13.46 -4.81 6.69
C VAL A 143 14.65 -4.19 5.98
N SER A 144 14.42 -3.20 5.11
CA SER A 144 15.49 -2.56 4.34
C SER A 144 15.98 -1.23 4.93
N GLY A 145 15.23 -0.65 5.87
CA GLY A 145 15.45 0.71 6.38
C GLY A 145 15.23 1.79 5.32
N ARG A 146 14.62 1.45 4.18
CA ARG A 146 14.43 2.36 3.03
C ARG A 146 12.97 2.72 2.84
N PRO A 147 12.69 3.94 2.36
CA PRO A 147 11.33 4.28 1.97
C PRO A 147 10.89 3.46 0.76
N LEU A 148 9.59 3.47 0.51
CA LEU A 148 9.03 2.90 -0.70
C LEU A 148 9.23 3.84 -1.88
N TYR A 149 9.37 3.26 -3.07
CA TYR A 149 9.56 3.97 -4.33
C TYR A 149 8.41 3.66 -5.27
N LEU A 150 8.02 4.65 -6.06
CA LEU A 150 7.11 4.47 -7.17
C LEU A 150 7.90 3.92 -8.37
N ALA A 151 7.45 2.83 -8.95
CA ALA A 151 8.02 2.25 -10.17
C ALA A 151 6.98 2.25 -11.27
N ASP A 152 7.35 2.71 -12.47
CA ASP A 152 6.55 2.54 -13.67
C ASP A 152 7.20 1.48 -14.56
N GLU A 153 6.50 0.37 -14.77
CA GLU A 153 6.93 -0.70 -15.67
C GLU A 153 5.92 -0.83 -16.81
N LYS A 154 6.25 -0.24 -17.96
CA LYS A 154 5.42 -0.28 -19.19
C LYS A 154 4.01 0.31 -18.96
N GLY A 155 3.93 1.45 -18.27
CA GLY A 155 2.67 2.13 -17.94
C GLY A 155 1.93 1.51 -16.76
N LYS A 156 2.52 0.52 -16.07
CA LYS A 156 1.97 -0.08 -14.86
C LYS A 156 2.73 0.43 -13.66
N VAL A 157 2.02 1.19 -12.82
CA VAL A 157 2.58 1.74 -11.60
C VAL A 157 2.56 0.71 -10.48
N HIS A 158 3.69 0.50 -9.82
CA HIS A 158 3.85 -0.40 -8.69
C HIS A 158 4.70 0.26 -7.60
N PHE A 159 4.69 -0.30 -6.40
CA PHE A 159 5.51 0.19 -5.29
C PHE A 159 6.61 -0.81 -4.94
N LYS A 160 7.83 -0.31 -4.68
CA LYS A 160 9.01 -1.13 -4.37
C LYS A 160 9.71 -0.69 -3.09
N SER A 161 10.29 -1.64 -2.35
CA SER A 161 11.15 -1.35 -1.18
C SER A 161 12.62 -1.07 -1.53
N ALA A 162 12.93 -1.02 -2.81
CA ALA A 162 14.24 -0.70 -3.37
C ALA A 162 14.06 0.25 -4.55
N ASP A 163 15.06 1.11 -4.77
CA ASP A 163 15.05 2.05 -5.88
C ASP A 163 14.94 1.27 -7.21
N PRO A 164 13.92 1.56 -8.06
CA PRO A 164 13.78 0.90 -9.35
C PRO A 164 14.93 1.23 -10.31
N ASN A 165 15.73 2.27 -10.04
CA ASN A 165 16.95 2.54 -10.78
C ASN A 165 18.02 1.49 -10.51
N ARG A 166 18.28 0.64 -11.51
CA ARG A 166 19.32 -0.41 -11.47
C ARG A 166 20.71 0.07 -11.92
N THR A 167 20.82 1.30 -12.40
CA THR A 167 22.04 1.77 -13.07
C THR A 167 23.19 2.07 -12.12
N LYS A 168 22.98 2.03 -10.79
CA LYS A 168 23.94 2.45 -9.73
C LYS A 168 24.44 3.88 -9.88
N HIS A 169 23.90 4.65 -10.82
CA HIS A 169 24.20 6.06 -11.02
C HIS A 169 23.20 6.89 -10.23
N ASP A 170 23.70 7.61 -9.23
CA ASP A 170 22.87 8.36 -8.27
C ASP A 170 22.03 9.45 -8.92
N ALA A 171 22.45 9.95 -10.09
CA ALA A 171 21.72 10.96 -10.86
C ALA A 171 20.34 10.49 -11.38
N PHE A 172 20.06 9.18 -11.32
CA PHE A 172 18.78 8.61 -11.77
C PHE A 172 18.02 7.92 -10.63
N ASN A 173 18.45 8.11 -9.38
CA ASN A 173 17.72 7.57 -8.23
C ASN A 173 16.32 8.17 -8.19
N ASN A 174 15.33 7.33 -7.95
CA ASN A 174 13.95 7.80 -7.91
C ASN A 174 13.67 8.45 -6.56
N ASP A 175 12.84 9.49 -6.57
CA ASP A 175 12.33 10.04 -5.33
C ASP A 175 11.46 8.99 -4.61
N PRO A 176 11.58 8.89 -3.27
CA PRO A 176 10.66 8.10 -2.48
C PRO A 176 9.20 8.47 -2.75
N ALA A 177 8.31 7.49 -2.74
CA ALA A 177 6.89 7.70 -2.86
C ALA A 177 6.37 8.52 -1.65
N ASN A 178 5.83 9.70 -1.95
CA ASN A 178 5.11 10.53 -0.98
C ASN A 178 3.63 10.18 -1.02
N PHE A 179 3.17 9.44 -0.01
CA PHE A 179 1.77 9.07 0.14
C PHE A 179 1.02 10.20 0.83
N VAL A 180 -0.17 10.52 0.35
CA VAL A 180 -1.18 11.21 1.18
C VAL A 180 -1.93 10.14 1.95
N ILE A 181 -1.83 10.17 3.28
CA ILE A 181 -2.65 9.34 4.16
C ILE A 181 -3.88 10.13 4.60
N ARG A 182 -5.06 9.50 4.51
CA ARG A 182 -6.33 10.07 4.98
C ARG A 182 -7.00 9.06 5.91
N ILE A 183 -7.11 9.41 7.19
CA ILE A 183 -7.79 8.59 8.19
C ILE A 183 -9.29 8.58 7.89
N VAL A 184 -9.87 7.37 7.91
CA VAL A 184 -11.29 7.10 7.69
C VAL A 184 -11.95 6.72 9.00
N ASP A 185 -11.33 5.83 9.78
CA ASP A 185 -11.79 5.43 11.10
C ASP A 185 -10.67 5.62 12.13
N LYS A 186 -11.01 6.32 13.21
CA LYS A 186 -10.09 6.61 14.32
C LYS A 186 -9.98 5.40 15.27
N PRO A 187 -8.94 5.33 16.12
CA PRO A 187 -8.82 4.30 17.13
C PRO A 187 -10.03 4.28 18.05
N VAL A 188 -10.42 3.08 18.47
CA VAL A 188 -11.49 2.90 19.45
C VAL A 188 -10.92 3.31 20.81
N GLU A 189 -11.37 4.44 21.34
CA GLU A 189 -11.13 4.78 22.74
C GLU A 189 -11.82 3.70 23.59
N LEU A 190 -11.02 2.81 24.19
CA LEU A 190 -11.51 1.98 25.29
C LEU A 190 -11.76 2.93 26.46
N MET A 191 -13.02 3.37 26.61
CA MET A 191 -13.46 4.06 27.82
C MET A 191 -13.08 3.18 29.02
N ARG A 192 -12.18 3.70 29.86
CA ARG A 192 -11.79 3.10 31.14
C ARG A 192 -12.88 3.34 32.18
#